data_AF-A0A0E0CFQ2-F1
#
_entry.id   AF-A0A0E0CFQ2-F1
#
_cell.length_a   1.000
_cell.length_b   1.000
_cell.length_c   1.000
_cell.angle_alpha   90.00
_cell.angle_beta   90.00
_cell.angle_gamma   90.00
#
_symmetry.space_group_name_H-M   'P 1'
#
loop_
_entity.id
_entity.type
_entity.pdbx_description
1 polymer ?
#
loop_
_entity_poly.entity_id
_entity_poly.type
_entity_poly.pdbx_seq_one_letter_code
_entity_poly.pdbx_strand_id
1 'polypeptide(L)'
;MPQPRDATSPWAAAPADLRVPEVAARVVAFVRFSIDCGIPENSSYQDPTSSIIYVSDYGFISTGANHNISSAYIKPSLAQRNYNVRFFPDGTRNCYTLRSLQEGNKYFVRAVFYYANYDGLNRLPVFDLYLGANYWHEVKFSNADAVNWMDIIVVAPADYLQVCLVNKGTGTPFISGLDLRPLKSTLYPEANTTQSLVLINSNRFNMGPTDNSIIRYPLDPHDRLWSTYDTIPDWTEISATSAVQNYLTDVYDVPSAVMQSAATVNSSRINFTWDPSDPSVNISSKYFFVLYFSELQSVPSNGLQQFDIIVNNNTWNTQPYTPPFLFADSLSGTIQGLAS
;
A
#
# COMPACT_ATOMS: atom_id res chain seq x y z
N MET A 1 -11.41 54.36 70.43
CA MET A 1 -10.94 55.34 69.44
C MET A 1 -11.17 54.77 68.05
N PRO A 2 -11.94 55.43 67.19
CA PRO A 2 -12.27 54.96 65.85
C PRO A 2 -11.47 55.67 64.73
N GLN A 3 -11.39 55.00 63.58
CA GLN A 3 -11.29 55.48 62.17
C GLN A 3 -10.10 54.91 61.36
N PRO A 4 -10.22 54.79 60.01
CA PRO A 4 -11.36 54.28 59.24
C PRO A 4 -10.95 53.35 58.06
N ARG A 5 -11.98 52.94 57.33
CA ARG A 5 -12.10 52.02 56.18
C ARG A 5 -11.20 52.37 54.98
N ASP A 6 -10.87 51.35 54.19
CA ASP A 6 -11.23 51.39 52.77
C ASP A 6 -11.54 50.00 52.21
N ALA A 7 -12.53 49.98 51.31
CA ALA A 7 -13.19 48.81 50.77
C ALA A 7 -12.88 48.67 49.28
N THR A 8 -12.64 47.44 48.80
CA THR A 8 -12.98 47.03 47.44
C THR A 8 -13.31 45.53 47.37
N SER A 9 -14.20 45.22 46.43
CA SER A 9 -15.18 44.13 46.34
C SER A 9 -14.64 42.86 45.66
N PRO A 10 -15.36 41.70 45.76
CA PRO A 10 -14.86 40.37 45.40
C PRO A 10 -15.45 39.84 44.07
N TRP A 11 -14.66 39.09 43.31
CA TRP A 11 -15.14 38.08 42.35
C TRP A 11 -14.11 36.95 42.24
N ALA A 12 -14.31 35.87 43.00
CA ALA A 12 -13.64 34.59 42.77
C ALA A 12 -14.73 33.53 42.66
N ALA A 13 -15.08 33.17 41.42
CA ALA A 13 -15.98 32.06 41.13
C ALA A 13 -15.19 30.75 41.17
N ALA A 14 -15.67 29.81 41.99
CA ALA A 14 -15.20 28.44 42.03
C ALA A 14 -15.61 27.70 40.74
N PRO A 15 -14.80 26.76 40.22
CA PRO A 15 -15.15 26.03 39.01
C PRO A 15 -16.23 24.99 39.30
N ALA A 16 -17.24 24.97 38.45
CA ALA A 16 -18.34 24.02 38.45
C ALA A 16 -17.89 22.63 37.97
N ASP A 17 -18.30 21.62 38.73
CA ASP A 17 -18.27 20.19 38.43
C ASP A 17 -19.11 19.91 37.17
N LEU A 18 -18.47 19.56 36.05
CA LEU A 18 -19.14 19.03 34.86
C LEU A 18 -18.86 17.52 34.75
N ARG A 19 -19.76 16.74 35.35
CA ARG A 19 -19.91 15.31 35.01
C ARG A 19 -20.39 15.21 33.57
N VAL A 20 -19.58 14.60 32.70
CA VAL A 20 -19.98 14.21 31.35
C VAL A 20 -20.74 12.88 31.44
N PRO A 21 -21.93 12.74 30.84
CA PRO A 21 -22.68 11.49 30.88
C PRO A 21 -21.99 10.39 30.07
N GLU A 22 -21.96 9.21 30.66
CA GLU A 22 -21.49 7.94 30.10
C GLU A 22 -22.47 7.43 29.03
N VAL A 23 -22.29 7.86 27.76
CA VAL A 23 -22.59 7.05 26.56
C VAL A 23 -21.69 7.56 25.42
N ALA A 24 -20.44 7.12 25.39
CA ALA A 24 -19.60 7.25 24.19
C ALA A 24 -19.42 5.85 23.60
N ALA A 25 -20.12 5.61 22.49
CA ALA A 25 -19.76 4.52 21.58
C ALA A 25 -18.24 4.63 21.34
N ARG A 26 -17.50 3.55 21.55
CA ARG A 26 -16.08 3.47 21.19
C ARG A 26 -15.99 3.68 19.68
N VAL A 27 -15.77 4.91 19.25
CA VAL A 27 -15.19 5.17 17.93
C VAL A 27 -13.77 4.66 18.04
N VAL A 28 -13.54 3.42 17.60
CA VAL A 28 -12.19 2.95 17.34
C VAL A 28 -11.66 3.86 16.24
N ALA A 29 -10.89 4.87 16.61
CA ALA A 29 -10.15 5.66 15.65
C ALA A 29 -9.22 4.68 14.95
N PHE A 30 -9.50 4.36 13.69
CA PHE A 30 -8.64 3.45 12.95
C PHE A 30 -7.30 4.14 12.74
N VAL A 31 -6.28 3.64 13.43
CA VAL A 31 -4.93 4.20 13.37
C VAL A 31 -4.37 3.93 11.96
N ARG A 32 -3.95 5.02 11.30
CA ARG A 32 -3.24 4.99 10.03
C ARG A 32 -1.92 5.73 10.20
N PHE A 33 -0.86 5.23 9.57
CA PHE A 33 0.46 5.87 9.60
C PHE A 33 0.93 6.14 8.19
N SER A 34 1.46 7.34 7.94
CA SER A 34 2.22 7.65 6.73
C SER A 34 3.52 8.29 7.19
N ILE A 35 4.59 7.51 7.15
CA ILE A 35 5.85 7.87 7.78
C ILE A 35 6.86 8.17 6.67
N ASP A 36 7.44 9.35 6.72
CA ASP A 36 8.59 9.73 5.92
C ASP A 36 9.85 9.46 6.76
N CYS A 37 10.65 8.49 6.32
CA CYS A 37 11.78 7.99 7.07
C CYS A 37 13.03 8.79 6.69
N GLY A 38 13.39 9.76 7.53
CA GLY A 38 14.58 10.59 7.32
C GLY A 38 14.34 12.10 7.42
N ILE A 39 13.08 12.55 7.53
CA ILE A 39 12.77 13.95 7.82
C ILE A 39 13.07 14.30 9.29
N PRO A 40 13.22 15.60 9.63
CA PRO A 40 13.54 16.03 10.99
C PRO A 40 12.56 15.51 12.04
N GLU A 41 13.05 15.24 13.25
CA GLU A 41 12.20 14.77 14.35
C GLU A 41 11.05 15.73 14.63
N ASN A 42 9.86 15.19 14.91
CA ASN A 42 8.63 15.94 15.16
C ASN A 42 8.19 16.86 14.00
N SER A 43 8.68 16.61 12.79
CA SER A 43 8.20 17.31 11.58
C SER A 43 7.10 16.53 10.87
N SER A 44 6.31 17.27 10.09
CA SER A 44 5.25 16.72 9.26
C SER A 44 5.00 17.64 8.06
N TYR A 45 4.45 17.08 6.99
CA TYR A 45 3.97 17.87 5.85
C TYR A 45 2.76 17.19 5.21
N GLN A 46 1.99 17.96 4.46
CA GLN A 46 0.93 17.43 3.63
C GLN A 46 1.45 17.26 2.20
N ASP A 47 1.37 16.04 1.69
CA ASP A 47 1.73 15.74 0.30
C ASP A 47 0.74 16.44 -0.64
N PRO A 48 1.22 17.26 -1.60
CA PRO A 48 0.34 18.10 -2.41
C PRO A 48 -0.52 17.30 -3.40
N THR A 49 -0.09 16.09 -3.76
CA THR A 49 -0.77 15.25 -4.75
C THR A 49 -1.85 14.37 -4.10
N SER A 50 -1.48 13.64 -3.06
CA SER A 50 -2.37 12.70 -2.36
C SER A 50 -3.13 13.34 -1.20
N SER A 51 -2.75 14.55 -0.77
CA SER A 51 -3.25 15.19 0.46
C SER A 51 -2.98 14.41 1.75
N ILE A 52 -2.13 13.36 1.69
CA ILE A 52 -1.72 12.56 2.84
C ILE A 52 -0.77 13.39 3.71
N ILE A 53 -1.01 13.39 5.02
CA ILE A 53 -0.07 13.97 5.99
C ILE A 53 0.99 12.92 6.30
N TYR A 54 2.23 13.22 5.97
CA TYR A 54 3.40 12.44 6.36
C TYR A 54 4.00 13.01 7.64
N VAL A 55 4.43 12.12 8.53
CA VAL A 55 5.10 12.44 9.79
C VAL A 55 6.50 11.84 9.85
N SER A 56 7.37 12.41 10.67
CA SER A 56 8.71 11.85 10.90
C SER A 56 8.62 10.45 11.53
N ASP A 57 9.64 9.62 11.30
CA ASP A 57 9.77 8.33 11.96
C ASP A 57 10.17 8.37 13.44
N TYR A 58 10.25 9.56 14.02
CA TYR A 58 10.43 9.77 15.44
C TYR A 58 9.36 9.02 16.26
N GLY A 59 9.80 8.26 17.27
CA GLY A 59 8.92 7.44 18.12
C GLY A 59 8.57 6.07 17.55
N PHE A 60 8.85 5.79 16.28
CA PHE A 60 8.68 4.46 15.68
C PHE A 60 9.98 3.65 15.71
N ILE A 61 11.12 4.33 15.67
CA ILE A 61 12.46 3.74 15.77
C ILE A 61 13.41 4.71 16.48
N SER A 62 14.46 4.19 17.11
CA SER A 62 15.45 5.00 17.86
C SER A 62 16.88 4.85 17.35
N THR A 63 17.10 4.04 16.30
CA THR A 63 18.42 3.75 15.72
C THR A 63 18.52 4.30 14.30
N GLY A 64 19.72 4.25 13.73
CA GLY A 64 19.99 4.74 12.39
C GLY A 64 20.24 6.24 12.33
N ALA A 65 20.63 6.70 11.15
CA ALA A 65 20.89 8.09 10.83
C ALA A 65 20.18 8.48 9.53
N ASN A 66 20.02 9.78 9.30
CA ASN A 66 19.33 10.29 8.12
C ASN A 66 20.35 10.74 7.07
N HIS A 67 20.03 10.54 5.80
CA HIS A 67 20.82 11.07 4.69
C HIS A 67 19.90 11.55 3.57
N ASN A 68 20.27 12.65 2.92
CA ASN A 68 19.61 13.09 1.70
C ASN A 68 20.09 12.23 0.53
N ILE A 69 19.22 12.02 -0.46
CA ILE A 69 19.68 11.36 -1.69
C ILE A 69 20.67 12.24 -2.46
N SER A 70 21.40 11.65 -3.40
CA SER A 70 22.23 12.44 -4.31
C SER A 70 21.36 13.33 -5.21
N SER A 71 21.78 14.58 -5.39
CA SER A 71 21.07 15.56 -6.24
C SER A 71 20.96 15.13 -7.70
N ALA A 72 21.82 14.22 -8.17
CA ALA A 72 21.77 13.66 -9.52
C ALA A 72 20.49 12.84 -9.79
N TYR A 73 19.79 12.41 -8.73
CA TYR A 73 18.57 11.59 -8.81
C TYR A 73 17.31 12.38 -8.47
N ILE A 74 17.42 13.68 -8.16
CA ILE A 74 16.25 14.52 -7.87
C ILE A 74 15.57 14.89 -9.19
N LYS A 75 14.31 14.47 -9.35
CA LYS A 75 13.46 14.79 -10.51
C LYS A 75 12.23 15.60 -10.08
N PRO A 76 11.64 16.44 -10.96
CA PRO A 76 10.45 17.22 -10.64
C PRO A 76 9.25 16.38 -10.17
N SER A 77 9.11 15.14 -10.66
CA SER A 77 8.03 14.21 -10.30
C SER A 77 8.32 13.34 -9.07
N LEU A 78 9.49 13.49 -8.45
CA LEU A 78 9.88 12.65 -7.31
C LEU A 78 9.05 13.03 -6.09
N ALA A 79 8.39 12.05 -5.48
CA ALA A 79 7.63 12.25 -4.25
C ALA A 79 8.55 12.72 -3.11
N GLN A 80 8.08 13.67 -2.30
CA GLN A 80 8.88 14.31 -1.25
C GLN A 80 9.51 13.30 -0.27
N ARG A 81 8.78 12.23 0.06
CA ARG A 81 9.26 11.11 0.91
C ARG A 81 10.47 10.35 0.38
N ASN A 82 10.85 10.57 -0.87
CA ASN A 82 12.00 9.93 -1.49
C ASN A 82 13.20 10.90 -1.57
N TYR A 83 13.15 12.11 -1.00
CA TYR A 83 14.31 13.01 -0.97
C TYR A 83 15.36 12.66 0.08
N ASN A 84 15.01 11.80 1.03
CA ASN A 84 15.88 11.38 2.10
C ASN A 84 15.57 9.93 2.51
N VAL A 85 16.45 9.36 3.30
CA VAL A 85 16.34 8.01 3.85
C VAL A 85 16.79 8.01 5.30
N ARG A 86 16.23 7.10 6.10
CA ARG A 86 16.91 6.59 7.30
C ARG A 86 17.70 5.35 6.95
N PHE A 87 18.98 5.33 7.29
CA PHE A 87 19.88 4.20 7.06
C PHE A 87 20.45 3.66 8.38
N PHE A 88 20.82 2.39 8.37
CA PHE A 88 21.20 1.63 9.57
C PHE A 88 22.61 1.04 9.42
N PRO A 89 23.67 1.83 9.70
CA PRO A 89 25.06 1.36 9.58
C PRO A 89 25.42 0.34 10.66
N ASP A 90 24.74 0.42 11.81
CA ASP A 90 24.97 -0.41 12.98
C ASP A 90 23.84 -1.43 13.19
N GLY A 91 24.22 -2.57 13.77
CA GLY A 91 23.30 -3.65 14.12
C GLY A 91 22.95 -4.57 12.93
N THR A 92 22.65 -5.82 13.26
CA THR A 92 22.24 -6.83 12.27
C THR A 92 20.76 -6.73 11.93
N ARG A 93 19.95 -6.12 12.81
CA ARG A 93 18.50 -6.03 12.69
C ARG A 93 17.98 -4.74 13.32
N ASN A 94 17.28 -3.94 12.53
CA ASN A 94 16.70 -2.66 12.95
C ASN A 94 15.20 -2.67 12.68
N CYS A 95 14.38 -2.42 13.72
CA CYS A 95 12.94 -2.62 13.65
C CYS A 95 12.17 -1.35 14.00
N TYR A 96 11.30 -0.93 13.08
CA TYR A 96 10.23 0.01 13.37
C TYR A 96 9.16 -0.70 14.19
N THR A 97 8.59 -0.04 15.19
CA THR A 97 7.44 -0.54 15.95
C THR A 97 6.23 0.37 15.72
N LEU A 98 5.24 -0.15 14.99
CA LEU A 98 3.96 0.51 14.73
C LEU A 98 2.99 0.10 15.84
N ARG A 99 2.69 1.02 16.77
CA ARG A 99 1.86 0.76 17.97
C ARG A 99 0.42 1.21 17.79
N SER A 100 -0.39 1.01 18.82
CA SER A 100 -1.80 1.43 18.88
C SER A 100 -2.67 0.75 17.83
N LEU A 101 -2.29 -0.47 17.46
CA LEU A 101 -3.10 -1.33 16.61
C LEU A 101 -4.09 -2.11 17.47
N GLN A 102 -5.07 -2.72 16.82
CA GLN A 102 -5.99 -3.63 17.47
C GLN A 102 -5.65 -5.05 17.02
N GLU A 103 -5.33 -5.91 17.99
CA GLU A 103 -5.12 -7.33 17.74
C GLU A 103 -6.33 -7.94 17.02
N GLY A 104 -6.07 -8.81 16.04
CA GLY A 104 -7.10 -9.44 15.22
C GLY A 104 -7.64 -8.58 14.09
N ASN A 105 -7.34 -7.27 14.04
CA ASN A 105 -7.70 -6.44 12.89
C ASN A 105 -6.72 -6.64 11.73
N LYS A 106 -7.22 -6.41 10.52
CA LYS A 106 -6.45 -6.53 9.28
C LYS A 106 -5.84 -5.19 8.90
N TYR A 107 -4.58 -5.23 8.48
CA TYR A 107 -3.81 -4.05 8.10
C TYR A 107 -3.09 -4.29 6.78
N PHE A 108 -3.08 -3.25 5.96
CA PHE A 108 -2.21 -3.11 4.80
C PHE A 108 -0.97 -2.32 5.23
N VAL A 109 0.23 -2.84 4.97
CA VAL A 109 1.51 -2.20 5.31
C VAL A 109 2.34 -2.08 4.04
N ARG A 110 2.94 -0.91 3.81
CA ARG A 110 3.85 -0.66 2.70
C ARG A 110 5.18 -0.10 3.19
N ALA A 111 6.29 -0.74 2.83
CA ALA A 111 7.63 -0.18 2.97
C ALA A 111 8.12 0.35 1.61
N VAL A 112 8.73 1.53 1.59
CA VAL A 112 9.21 2.19 0.35
C VAL A 112 10.70 2.48 0.46
N PHE A 113 11.41 2.25 -0.64
CA PHE A 113 12.86 2.35 -0.74
C PHE A 113 13.29 3.05 -2.02
N TYR A 114 14.11 4.09 -1.90
CA TYR A 114 14.78 4.75 -3.01
C TYR A 114 16.26 4.98 -2.68
N TYR A 115 17.16 4.21 -3.29
CA TYR A 115 18.59 4.24 -2.96
C TYR A 115 19.24 5.56 -3.39
N ALA A 116 19.08 5.94 -4.66
CA ALA A 116 19.49 7.22 -5.24
C ALA A 116 20.91 7.67 -4.83
N ASN A 117 21.81 6.70 -4.67
CA ASN A 117 23.18 6.88 -4.24
C ASN A 117 23.32 7.78 -2.99
N TYR A 118 22.43 7.61 -2.00
CA TYR A 118 22.44 8.46 -0.79
C TYR A 118 23.80 8.41 -0.08
N ASP A 119 24.50 7.28 -0.08
CA ASP A 119 25.78 7.09 0.60
C ASP A 119 27.02 7.47 -0.24
N GLY A 120 26.83 7.85 -1.50
CA GLY A 120 27.92 8.17 -2.42
C GLY A 120 28.79 6.99 -2.86
N LEU A 121 28.45 5.75 -2.46
CA LEU A 121 29.25 4.55 -2.75
C LEU A 121 28.96 3.95 -4.13
N ASN A 122 27.83 4.34 -4.74
CA ASN A 122 27.32 3.82 -6.00
C ASN A 122 27.28 2.28 -6.04
N ARG A 123 26.91 1.67 -4.90
CA ARG A 123 26.84 0.23 -4.72
C ARG A 123 25.48 -0.13 -4.14
N LEU A 124 24.65 -0.75 -4.97
CA LEU A 124 23.28 -1.12 -4.60
C LEU A 124 23.30 -2.09 -3.39
N PRO A 125 22.66 -1.72 -2.27
CA PRO A 125 22.59 -2.61 -1.11
C PRO A 125 21.59 -3.74 -1.35
N VAL A 126 21.83 -4.88 -0.71
CA VAL A 126 20.86 -5.97 -0.59
C VAL A 126 20.67 -6.30 0.88
N PHE A 127 19.42 -6.39 1.32
CA PHE A 127 19.06 -6.68 2.70
C PHE A 127 17.66 -7.31 2.77
N ASP A 128 17.34 -7.96 3.88
CA ASP A 128 16.03 -8.60 4.04
C ASP A 128 15.06 -7.72 4.82
N LEU A 129 13.78 -7.84 4.48
CA LEU A 129 12.66 -7.24 5.18
C LEU A 129 11.88 -8.34 5.93
N TYR A 130 11.49 -8.05 7.16
CA TYR A 130 10.70 -8.94 8.01
C TYR A 130 9.51 -8.19 8.62
N LEU A 131 8.40 -8.91 8.79
CA LEU A 131 7.28 -8.48 9.63
C LEU A 131 7.29 -9.30 10.91
N GLY A 132 7.71 -8.71 12.02
CA GLY A 132 8.04 -9.43 13.25
C GLY A 132 9.10 -10.48 12.95
N ALA A 133 8.91 -11.73 13.41
CA ALA A 133 9.84 -12.82 13.11
C ALA A 133 9.71 -13.39 11.69
N ASN A 134 8.66 -13.03 10.94
CA ASN A 134 8.34 -13.64 9.65
C ASN A 134 9.09 -12.94 8.52
N TYR A 135 9.75 -13.71 7.67
CA TYR A 135 10.37 -13.20 6.46
C TYR A 135 9.31 -12.60 5.54
N TRP A 136 9.57 -11.40 5.04
CA TRP A 136 8.67 -10.70 4.13
C TRP A 136 9.26 -10.72 2.72
N HIS A 137 10.46 -10.17 2.50
CA HIS A 137 11.01 -10.00 1.16
C HIS A 137 12.51 -9.67 1.16
N GLU A 138 13.23 -9.94 0.08
CA GLU A 138 14.62 -9.48 -0.14
C GLU A 138 14.59 -8.15 -0.89
N VAL A 139 15.03 -7.07 -0.25
CA VAL A 139 15.12 -5.77 -0.89
C VAL A 139 16.36 -5.74 -1.79
N LYS A 140 16.12 -5.68 -3.10
CA LYS A 140 17.15 -5.60 -4.14
C LYS A 140 16.76 -4.59 -5.21
N PHE A 141 17.73 -3.80 -5.67
CA PHE A 141 17.51 -2.73 -6.65
C PHE A 141 18.08 -3.12 -8.01
N SER A 142 17.37 -2.79 -9.09
CA SER A 142 17.86 -2.97 -10.46
C SER A 142 18.89 -1.90 -10.85
N ASN A 143 18.73 -0.69 -10.32
CA ASN A 143 19.64 0.43 -10.48
C ASN A 143 19.42 1.45 -9.35
N ALA A 144 20.22 2.51 -9.31
CA ALA A 144 20.15 3.49 -8.22
C ALA A 144 18.90 4.38 -8.27
N ASP A 145 18.24 4.48 -9.42
CA ASP A 145 17.04 5.27 -9.65
C ASP A 145 15.74 4.46 -9.53
N ALA A 146 15.84 3.19 -9.11
CA ALA A 146 14.68 2.35 -8.86
C ALA A 146 14.00 2.73 -7.53
N VAL A 147 12.72 3.07 -7.60
CA VAL A 147 11.84 3.17 -6.43
C VAL A 147 11.14 1.84 -6.25
N ASN A 148 11.43 1.16 -5.15
CA ASN A 148 10.79 -0.11 -4.81
C ASN A 148 9.82 0.09 -3.66
N TRP A 149 8.67 -0.58 -3.72
CA TRP A 149 7.77 -0.69 -2.58
C TRP A 149 7.35 -2.15 -2.39
N MET A 150 7.20 -2.53 -1.13
CA MET A 150 6.79 -3.85 -0.73
C MET A 150 5.49 -3.70 0.05
N ASP A 151 4.43 -4.37 -0.42
CA ASP A 151 3.13 -4.37 0.23
C ASP A 151 2.90 -5.73 0.93
N ILE A 152 2.31 -5.69 2.12
CA ILE A 152 1.81 -6.86 2.84
C ILE A 152 0.44 -6.58 3.46
N ILE A 153 -0.44 -7.57 3.39
CA ILE A 153 -1.70 -7.59 4.14
C ILE A 153 -1.58 -8.63 5.23
N VAL A 154 -1.80 -8.22 6.47
CA VAL A 154 -1.61 -9.04 7.66
C VAL A 154 -2.73 -8.81 8.67
N VAL A 155 -3.10 -9.86 9.40
CA VAL A 155 -3.90 -9.72 10.62
C VAL A 155 -2.96 -9.49 11.79
N ALA A 156 -3.12 -8.37 12.51
CA ALA A 156 -2.22 -8.00 13.58
C ALA A 156 -2.28 -9.04 14.72
N PRO A 157 -1.13 -9.66 15.09
CA PRO A 157 -1.09 -10.67 16.15
C PRO A 157 -1.09 -10.05 17.56
N ALA A 158 -0.96 -8.73 17.67
CA ALA A 158 -0.94 -7.96 18.91
C ALA A 158 -1.38 -6.51 18.62
N ASP A 159 -1.30 -5.64 19.63
CA ASP A 159 -1.54 -4.19 19.51
C ASP A 159 -0.39 -3.42 18.81
N TYR A 160 0.55 -4.15 18.21
CA TYR A 160 1.65 -3.58 17.43
C TYR A 160 2.06 -4.49 16.26
N LEU A 161 2.74 -3.90 15.28
CA LEU A 161 3.50 -4.59 14.24
C LEU A 161 4.94 -4.11 14.26
N GLN A 162 5.88 -5.00 13.92
CA GLN A 162 7.27 -4.63 13.75
C GLN A 162 7.72 -4.84 12.31
N VAL A 163 8.26 -3.81 11.66
CA VAL A 163 8.86 -3.91 10.34
C VAL A 163 10.37 -3.81 10.51
N CYS A 164 11.08 -4.89 10.20
CA CYS A 164 12.49 -5.04 10.50
C CYS A 164 13.33 -5.16 9.23
N LEU A 165 14.38 -4.36 9.15
CA LEU A 165 15.42 -4.43 8.13
C LEU A 165 16.60 -5.23 8.68
N VAL A 166 17.04 -6.27 7.96
CA VAL A 166 18.10 -7.19 8.37
C VAL A 166 19.27 -7.12 7.41
N ASN A 167 20.43 -6.76 7.96
CA ASN A 167 21.67 -6.57 7.20
C ASN A 167 22.28 -7.92 6.79
N LYS A 168 22.61 -8.06 5.50
CA LYS A 168 23.24 -9.26 4.91
C LYS A 168 24.74 -9.09 4.65
N GLY A 169 25.32 -7.94 5.00
CA GLY A 169 26.71 -7.58 4.71
C GLY A 169 26.93 -7.08 3.28
N THR A 170 25.87 -6.93 2.49
CA THR A 170 25.89 -6.53 1.07
C THR A 170 25.53 -5.07 0.85
N GLY A 171 25.81 -4.21 1.82
CA GLY A 171 25.43 -2.78 1.84
C GLY A 171 24.59 -2.43 3.06
N THR A 172 24.38 -1.13 3.27
CA THR A 172 23.70 -0.63 4.47
C THR A 172 22.18 -0.61 4.27
N PRO A 173 21.39 -1.32 5.10
CA PRO A 173 19.94 -1.25 5.03
C PRO A 173 19.44 0.17 5.25
N PHE A 174 18.40 0.55 4.52
CA PHE A 174 17.79 1.87 4.60
C PHE A 174 16.30 1.79 4.27
N ILE A 175 15.54 2.83 4.58
CA ILE A 175 14.11 2.95 4.23
C ILE A 175 13.77 4.43 3.97
N SER A 176 12.92 4.68 2.99
CA SER A 176 12.46 6.04 2.61
C SER A 176 11.09 6.36 3.20
N GLY A 177 10.20 5.35 3.35
CA GLY A 177 8.97 5.57 4.09
C GLY A 177 8.23 4.29 4.46
N LEU A 178 7.29 4.42 5.38
CA LEU A 178 6.51 3.32 5.92
C LEU A 178 5.06 3.73 6.10
N ASP A 179 4.14 3.02 5.46
CA ASP A 179 2.71 3.29 5.54
C ASP A 179 1.96 2.13 6.18
N LEU A 180 0.92 2.45 6.92
CA LEU A 180 -0.04 1.49 7.47
C LEU A 180 -1.46 2.02 7.26
N ARG A 181 -2.32 1.15 6.72
CA ARG A 181 -3.75 1.41 6.53
C ARG A 181 -4.57 0.30 7.20
N PRO A 182 -5.58 0.65 7.99
CA PRO A 182 -6.56 -0.32 8.47
C PRO A 182 -7.38 -0.86 7.29
N LEU A 183 -7.67 -2.16 7.27
CA LEU A 183 -8.58 -2.78 6.31
C LEU A 183 -9.80 -3.35 7.04
N LYS A 184 -10.96 -3.36 6.37
CA LYS A 184 -12.13 -4.10 6.85
C LYS A 184 -11.76 -5.59 6.91
N SER A 185 -12.21 -6.30 7.94
CA SER A 185 -11.91 -7.72 8.14
C SER A 185 -12.37 -8.61 6.97
N THR A 186 -13.43 -8.20 6.27
CA THR A 186 -14.01 -8.88 5.10
C THR A 186 -13.14 -8.77 3.85
N LEU A 187 -12.23 -7.78 3.75
CA LEU A 187 -11.40 -7.60 2.56
C LEU A 187 -10.24 -8.59 2.55
N TYR A 188 -9.91 -9.18 1.41
CA TYR A 188 -8.84 -10.18 1.24
C TYR A 188 -9.00 -11.35 2.23
N PRO A 189 -10.03 -12.20 2.09
CA PRO A 189 -10.27 -13.32 3.00
C PRO A 189 -9.10 -14.32 3.10
N GLU A 190 -8.23 -14.34 2.09
CA GLU A 190 -7.03 -15.17 2.03
C GLU A 190 -5.95 -14.71 3.03
N ALA A 191 -6.00 -13.45 3.49
CA ALA A 191 -5.20 -12.96 4.61
C ALA A 191 -5.93 -13.19 5.93
N ASN A 192 -5.36 -14.03 6.80
CA ASN A 192 -5.92 -14.41 8.10
C ASN A 192 -4.82 -14.49 9.19
N THR A 193 -5.17 -14.97 10.38
CA THR A 193 -4.25 -15.03 11.54
C THR A 193 -3.05 -15.95 11.34
N THR A 194 -3.11 -16.87 10.37
CA THR A 194 -2.03 -17.83 10.07
C THR A 194 -1.30 -17.53 8.75
N GLN A 195 -1.85 -16.64 7.92
CA GLN A 195 -1.34 -16.38 6.58
C GLN A 195 -1.48 -14.90 6.22
N SER A 196 -0.36 -14.28 5.82
CA SER A 196 -0.32 -12.95 5.23
C SER A 196 -0.31 -13.03 3.70
N LEU A 197 -0.70 -11.94 3.03
CA LEU A 197 -0.53 -11.79 1.59
C LEU A 197 0.58 -10.79 1.29
N VAL A 198 1.60 -11.20 0.56
CA VAL A 198 2.68 -10.32 0.09
C VAL A 198 2.44 -10.02 -1.39
N LEU A 199 2.50 -8.74 -1.76
CA LEU A 199 2.46 -8.35 -3.17
C LEU A 199 3.83 -8.60 -3.81
N ILE A 200 3.86 -9.46 -4.82
CA ILE A 200 5.08 -9.82 -5.55
C ILE A 200 5.36 -8.80 -6.64
N ASN A 201 6.61 -8.34 -6.77
CA ASN A 201 7.09 -7.45 -7.84
C ASN A 201 6.19 -6.22 -8.12
N SER A 202 5.51 -5.70 -7.09
CA SER A 202 4.54 -4.62 -7.23
C SER A 202 3.41 -4.90 -8.25
N ASN A 203 3.08 -6.18 -8.49
CA ASN A 203 2.12 -6.64 -9.49
C ASN A 203 0.66 -6.34 -9.10
N ARG A 204 0.29 -5.05 -9.13
CA ARG A 204 -1.09 -4.58 -9.01
C ARG A 204 -1.33 -3.54 -10.10
N PHE A 205 -2.12 -3.91 -11.09
CA PHE A 205 -2.18 -3.16 -12.34
C PHE A 205 -3.54 -2.54 -12.64
N ASN A 206 -3.52 -1.32 -13.16
CA ASN A 206 -4.62 -0.74 -13.91
C ASN A 206 -4.47 -1.09 -15.40
N MET A 207 -5.49 -1.71 -15.98
CA MET A 207 -5.46 -2.23 -17.35
C MET A 207 -6.06 -1.23 -18.32
N GLY A 208 -5.39 -0.99 -19.45
CA GLY A 208 -5.84 -0.04 -20.48
C GLY A 208 -4.85 1.11 -20.66
N PRO A 209 -4.69 2.02 -19.68
CA PRO A 209 -3.83 3.20 -19.83
C PRO A 209 -2.35 2.82 -19.98
N THR A 210 -1.62 3.62 -20.76
CA THR A 210 -0.18 3.40 -21.06
C THR A 210 0.68 4.61 -20.71
N ASP A 211 0.17 5.51 -19.88
CA ASP A 211 0.79 6.80 -19.53
C ASP A 211 1.73 6.72 -18.32
N ASN A 212 1.95 5.51 -17.78
CA ASN A 212 2.70 5.25 -16.55
C ASN A 212 2.09 5.95 -15.32
N SER A 213 0.80 6.27 -15.36
CA SER A 213 0.10 6.80 -14.19
C SER A 213 -0.02 5.75 -13.08
N ILE A 214 -0.11 6.24 -11.85
CA ILE A 214 -0.34 5.41 -10.67
C ILE A 214 -1.64 5.89 -10.01
N ILE A 215 -2.65 5.02 -9.98
CA ILE A 215 -3.85 5.28 -9.18
C ILE A 215 -3.55 4.92 -7.73
N ARG A 216 -3.88 5.84 -6.83
CA ARG A 216 -3.74 5.70 -5.38
C ARG A 216 -4.71 6.62 -4.65
N TYR A 217 -4.56 6.77 -3.33
CA TYR A 217 -5.35 7.73 -2.56
C TYR A 217 -5.27 9.16 -3.16
N PRO A 218 -6.38 9.90 -3.26
CA PRO A 218 -7.71 9.60 -2.70
C PRO A 218 -8.63 8.74 -3.58
N LEU A 219 -8.21 8.39 -4.81
CA LEU A 219 -9.01 7.56 -5.72
C LEU A 219 -9.14 6.11 -5.25
N ASP A 220 -8.13 5.61 -4.52
CA ASP A 220 -8.22 4.37 -3.75
C ASP A 220 -8.24 4.68 -2.24
N PRO A 221 -9.39 4.48 -1.55
CA PRO A 221 -9.50 4.71 -0.10
C PRO A 221 -8.54 3.87 0.75
N HIS A 222 -8.06 2.74 0.21
CA HIS A 222 -7.12 1.83 0.88
C HIS A 222 -5.65 2.17 0.58
N ASP A 223 -5.39 3.21 -0.24
CA ASP A 223 -4.05 3.68 -0.65
C ASP A 223 -3.17 2.58 -1.27
N ARG A 224 -3.78 1.60 -1.95
CA ARG A 224 -3.05 0.68 -2.81
C ARG A 224 -2.52 1.46 -4.02
N LEU A 225 -1.32 1.14 -4.47
CA LEU A 225 -0.79 1.65 -5.74
C LEU A 225 -1.23 0.70 -6.84
N TRP A 226 -1.80 1.27 -7.90
CA TRP A 226 -2.14 0.57 -9.14
C TRP A 226 -1.35 1.22 -10.27
N SER A 227 -0.31 0.55 -10.75
CA SER A 227 0.48 1.02 -11.89
C SER A 227 -0.16 0.59 -13.20
N THR A 228 0.13 1.27 -14.31
CA THR A 228 -0.25 0.76 -15.63
C THR A 228 0.46 -0.57 -15.90
N TYR A 229 -0.23 -1.49 -16.59
CA TYR A 229 0.41 -2.67 -17.17
C TYR A 229 1.07 -2.29 -18.52
N ASP A 230 2.21 -2.90 -18.85
CA ASP A 230 2.90 -2.64 -20.11
C ASP A 230 2.01 -2.96 -21.32
N THR A 231 2.01 -2.08 -22.33
CA THR A 231 1.20 -2.30 -23.54
C THR A 231 1.56 -3.63 -24.20
N ILE A 232 0.56 -4.50 -24.36
CA ILE A 232 0.71 -5.71 -25.17
C ILE A 232 0.30 -5.38 -26.61
N PRO A 233 1.02 -5.91 -27.63
CA PRO A 233 0.58 -5.79 -29.02
C PRO A 233 -0.89 -6.16 -29.19
N ASP A 234 -1.58 -5.40 -30.05
CA ASP A 234 -2.99 -5.56 -30.42
C ASP A 234 -4.05 -5.17 -29.36
N TRP A 235 -3.64 -4.59 -28.23
CA TRP A 235 -4.57 -4.04 -27.24
C TRP A 235 -5.20 -2.72 -27.71
N THR A 236 -6.51 -2.61 -27.52
CA THR A 236 -7.27 -1.37 -27.63
C THR A 236 -7.67 -0.93 -26.23
N GLU A 237 -7.23 0.27 -25.85
CA GLU A 237 -7.67 0.93 -24.63
C GLU A 237 -9.13 1.38 -24.78
N ILE A 238 -9.94 1.07 -23.78
CA ILE A 238 -11.28 1.63 -23.63
C ILE A 238 -11.42 2.24 -22.24
N SER A 239 -12.24 3.28 -22.15
CA SER A 239 -12.54 3.94 -20.89
C SER A 239 -13.99 4.38 -20.80
N ALA A 240 -14.48 4.58 -19.57
CA ALA A 240 -15.78 5.14 -19.26
C ALA A 240 -15.65 6.30 -18.29
N THR A 241 -16.44 7.34 -18.51
CA THR A 241 -16.57 8.47 -17.56
C THR A 241 -17.54 8.17 -16.41
N SER A 242 -18.43 7.20 -16.60
CA SER A 242 -19.38 6.76 -15.59
C SER A 242 -18.67 5.96 -14.50
N ALA A 243 -19.06 6.15 -13.24
CA ALA A 243 -18.51 5.38 -12.13
C ALA A 243 -18.87 3.90 -12.27
N VAL A 244 -17.91 3.03 -12.02
CA VAL A 244 -18.11 1.58 -11.95
C VAL A 244 -18.34 1.21 -10.48
N GLN A 245 -19.42 0.45 -10.23
CA GLN A 245 -19.88 0.15 -8.87
C GLN A 245 -19.37 -1.21 -8.39
N ASN A 246 -19.08 -1.33 -7.10
CA ASN A 246 -18.78 -2.62 -6.48
C ASN A 246 -20.07 -3.25 -5.95
N TYR A 247 -20.15 -4.59 -6.00
CA TYR A 247 -21.19 -5.33 -5.29
C TYR A 247 -21.01 -5.22 -3.77
N LEU A 248 -22.11 -5.32 -3.02
CA LEU A 248 -22.05 -5.34 -1.54
C LEU A 248 -21.28 -6.55 -0.99
N THR A 249 -21.16 -7.60 -1.79
CA THR A 249 -20.43 -8.84 -1.49
C THR A 249 -18.97 -8.81 -1.95
N ASP A 250 -18.51 -7.71 -2.56
CA ASP A 250 -17.12 -7.59 -2.99
C ASP A 250 -16.17 -7.62 -1.80
N VAL A 251 -15.15 -8.46 -1.92
CA VAL A 251 -14.14 -8.71 -0.89
C VAL A 251 -12.77 -8.11 -1.24
N TYR A 252 -12.66 -7.36 -2.34
CA TYR A 252 -11.42 -6.71 -2.72
C TYR A 252 -11.55 -5.18 -2.79
N ASP A 253 -12.76 -4.65 -2.96
CA ASP A 253 -13.10 -3.23 -2.94
C ASP A 253 -12.22 -2.43 -3.91
N VAL A 254 -12.13 -2.89 -5.16
CA VAL A 254 -11.34 -2.25 -6.22
C VAL A 254 -11.86 -0.82 -6.46
N PRO A 255 -10.99 0.19 -6.62
CA PRO A 255 -11.46 1.56 -6.81
C PRO A 255 -12.10 1.73 -8.20
N SER A 256 -13.19 2.50 -8.26
CA SER A 256 -13.87 2.82 -9.54
C SER A 256 -12.90 3.40 -10.58
N ALA A 257 -11.91 4.18 -10.16
CA ALA A 257 -10.94 4.78 -11.08
C ALA A 257 -10.10 3.74 -11.84
N VAL A 258 -9.81 2.58 -11.22
CA VAL A 258 -9.14 1.46 -11.91
C VAL A 258 -10.12 0.77 -12.85
N MET A 259 -11.36 0.57 -12.40
CA MET A 259 -12.38 -0.12 -13.19
C MET A 259 -12.95 0.70 -14.34
N GLN A 260 -12.67 2.00 -14.41
CA GLN A 260 -13.09 2.90 -15.48
C GLN A 260 -12.23 2.82 -16.74
N SER A 261 -11.17 2.02 -16.72
CA SER A 261 -10.36 1.69 -17.90
C SER A 261 -10.25 0.18 -18.06
N ALA A 262 -10.16 -0.28 -19.30
CA ALA A 262 -9.92 -1.68 -19.61
C ALA A 262 -9.09 -1.81 -20.90
N ALA A 263 -8.41 -2.95 -21.00
CA ALA A 263 -7.81 -3.39 -22.25
C ALA A 263 -8.75 -4.38 -22.96
N THR A 264 -8.96 -4.18 -24.24
CA THR A 264 -9.70 -5.10 -25.11
C THR A 264 -8.84 -5.49 -26.31
N VAL A 265 -9.24 -6.53 -27.05
CA VAL A 265 -8.59 -6.90 -28.31
C VAL A 265 -9.65 -7.20 -29.36
N ASN A 266 -9.30 -6.92 -30.62
CA ASN A 266 -10.06 -7.41 -31.77
C ASN A 266 -9.65 -8.84 -32.17
N SER A 267 -8.62 -9.40 -31.55
CA SER A 267 -8.16 -10.77 -31.72
C SER A 267 -9.00 -11.75 -30.88
N SER A 268 -8.75 -13.05 -31.02
CA SER A 268 -9.47 -14.08 -30.23
C SER A 268 -8.98 -14.22 -28.79
N ARG A 269 -7.86 -13.59 -28.40
CA ARG A 269 -7.22 -13.84 -27.11
C ARG A 269 -6.38 -12.68 -26.59
N ILE A 270 -6.57 -12.37 -25.31
CA ILE A 270 -5.68 -11.52 -24.52
C ILE A 270 -4.76 -12.43 -23.71
N ASN A 271 -3.45 -12.24 -23.84
CA ASN A 271 -2.45 -12.92 -23.03
C ASN A 271 -1.58 -11.90 -22.35
N PHE A 272 -1.44 -12.01 -21.05
CA PHE A 272 -0.48 -11.27 -20.25
C PHE A 272 0.24 -12.24 -19.33
N THR A 273 1.44 -11.86 -18.92
CA THR A 273 2.29 -12.67 -18.04
C THR A 273 2.90 -11.75 -17.02
N TRP A 274 3.12 -12.27 -15.83
CA TRP A 274 3.89 -11.58 -14.81
C TRP A 274 5.14 -12.40 -14.52
N ASP A 275 6.22 -11.73 -14.18
CA ASP A 275 7.47 -12.39 -13.83
C ASP A 275 7.41 -12.85 -12.36
N PRO A 276 7.46 -14.17 -12.08
CA PRO A 276 7.50 -14.69 -10.72
C PRO A 276 8.91 -14.70 -10.13
N SER A 277 9.94 -14.27 -10.86
CA SER A 277 11.34 -14.25 -10.41
C SER A 277 11.62 -13.13 -9.40
N ASP A 278 10.85 -13.13 -8.32
CA ASP A 278 11.18 -12.42 -7.11
C ASP A 278 12.28 -13.20 -6.34
N PRO A 279 13.42 -12.59 -5.98
CA PRO A 279 14.51 -13.23 -5.22
C PRO A 279 14.10 -13.76 -3.84
N SER A 280 12.88 -13.50 -3.38
CA SER A 280 12.28 -14.15 -2.23
C SER A 280 11.88 -15.60 -2.55
N VAL A 281 12.88 -16.40 -2.94
CA VAL A 281 12.86 -17.84 -3.36
C VAL A 281 12.22 -18.78 -2.30
N ASN A 282 11.81 -18.26 -1.15
CA ASN A 282 11.24 -19.00 -0.03
C ASN A 282 9.81 -18.57 0.35
N ILE A 283 9.19 -17.64 -0.38
CA ILE A 283 7.73 -17.46 -0.30
C ILE A 283 7.12 -18.67 -0.99
N SER A 284 6.19 -19.35 -0.31
CA SER A 284 5.43 -20.49 -0.81
C SER A 284 5.28 -20.48 -2.33
N SER A 285 5.48 -21.62 -2.99
CA SER A 285 5.19 -21.76 -4.43
C SER A 285 3.69 -21.73 -4.74
N LYS A 286 2.89 -20.98 -3.97
CA LYS A 286 1.48 -20.70 -4.20
C LYS A 286 1.29 -19.20 -4.38
N TYR A 287 0.71 -18.83 -5.50
CA TYR A 287 0.38 -17.45 -5.82
C TYR A 287 -1.13 -17.27 -5.81
N PHE A 288 -1.58 -16.21 -5.14
CA PHE A 288 -2.95 -15.77 -5.18
C PHE A 288 -3.10 -14.67 -6.23
N PHE A 289 -4.12 -14.76 -7.06
CA PHE A 289 -4.42 -13.76 -8.09
C PHE A 289 -5.86 -13.28 -7.97
N VAL A 290 -6.10 -12.05 -8.44
CA VAL A 290 -7.43 -11.47 -8.64
C VAL A 290 -7.44 -10.82 -10.01
N LEU A 291 -8.38 -11.21 -10.86
CA LEU A 291 -8.67 -10.58 -12.14
C LEU A 291 -9.97 -9.79 -11.98
N TYR A 292 -9.96 -8.55 -12.45
CA TYR A 292 -11.12 -7.67 -12.38
C TYR A 292 -11.68 -7.42 -13.77
N PHE A 293 -13.01 -7.39 -13.87
CA PHE A 293 -13.72 -7.20 -15.13
C PHE A 293 -14.91 -6.26 -14.94
N SER A 294 -15.18 -5.44 -15.96
CA SER A 294 -16.40 -4.64 -16.10
C SER A 294 -16.65 -4.42 -17.58
N GLU A 295 -17.92 -4.46 -18.00
CA GLU A 295 -18.32 -3.95 -19.31
C GLU A 295 -18.47 -2.43 -19.20
N LEU A 296 -17.76 -1.70 -20.05
CA LEU A 296 -17.67 -0.23 -20.00
C LEU A 296 -18.48 0.44 -21.10
N GLN A 297 -18.83 -0.30 -22.15
CA GLN A 297 -19.59 0.20 -23.28
C GLN A 297 -20.98 -0.40 -23.28
N SER A 298 -21.98 0.42 -23.58
CA SER A 298 -23.34 -0.08 -23.76
C SER A 298 -23.40 -0.90 -25.04
N VAL A 299 -23.26 -2.22 -24.92
CA VAL A 299 -23.42 -3.12 -26.05
C VAL A 299 -24.91 -3.19 -26.41
N PRO A 300 -25.31 -3.08 -27.70
CA PRO A 300 -26.70 -3.31 -28.12
C PRO A 300 -27.20 -4.65 -27.59
N SER A 301 -28.50 -4.79 -27.33
CA SER A 301 -29.12 -5.94 -26.64
C SER A 301 -28.86 -7.35 -27.21
N ASN A 302 -28.13 -7.46 -28.34
CA ASN A 302 -27.72 -8.71 -28.97
C ASN A 302 -26.18 -8.91 -29.02
N GLY A 303 -25.38 -7.94 -28.58
CA GLY A 303 -23.94 -8.10 -28.47
C GLY A 303 -23.60 -8.54 -27.04
N LEU A 304 -23.07 -9.74 -26.91
CA LEU A 304 -22.51 -10.26 -25.68
C LEU A 304 -21.03 -10.46 -25.92
N GLN A 305 -20.17 -9.76 -25.18
CA GLN A 305 -18.77 -10.07 -25.15
C GLN A 305 -18.55 -11.18 -24.12
N GLN A 306 -18.30 -12.39 -24.61
CA GLN A 306 -18.05 -13.55 -23.78
C GLN A 306 -16.64 -14.09 -24.04
N PHE A 307 -15.97 -14.52 -22.99
CA PHE A 307 -14.64 -15.08 -23.10
C PHE A 307 -14.37 -16.13 -22.03
N ASP A 308 -13.40 -16.99 -22.30
CA ASP A 308 -12.86 -17.91 -21.30
C ASP A 308 -11.68 -17.29 -20.57
N ILE A 309 -11.60 -17.53 -19.27
CA ILE A 309 -10.55 -17.09 -18.37
C ILE A 309 -9.62 -18.27 -18.15
N ILE A 310 -8.42 -18.18 -18.70
CA ILE A 310 -7.43 -19.27 -18.67
C ILE A 310 -6.22 -18.81 -17.85
N VAL A 311 -5.91 -19.55 -16.77
CA VAL A 311 -4.72 -19.32 -15.93
C VAL A 311 -3.88 -20.57 -15.91
N ASN A 312 -2.59 -20.46 -16.29
CA ASN A 312 -1.66 -21.57 -16.45
C ASN A 312 -2.24 -22.74 -17.28
N ASN A 313 -2.84 -22.40 -18.43
CA ASN A 313 -3.48 -23.34 -19.37
C ASN A 313 -4.69 -24.11 -18.82
N ASN A 314 -5.21 -23.74 -17.65
CA ASN A 314 -6.46 -24.29 -17.11
C ASN A 314 -7.57 -23.24 -17.23
N THR A 315 -8.75 -23.65 -17.66
CA THR A 315 -9.94 -22.78 -17.69
C THR A 315 -10.55 -22.66 -16.29
N TRP A 316 -10.79 -21.43 -15.82
CA TRP A 316 -11.27 -21.14 -14.46
C TRP A 316 -12.76 -20.81 -14.37
N ASN A 317 -13.38 -20.42 -15.49
CA ASN A 317 -14.81 -20.22 -15.61
C ASN A 317 -15.51 -21.48 -16.11
N THR A 318 -16.68 -21.81 -15.54
CA THR A 318 -17.46 -23.00 -15.96
C THR A 318 -18.27 -22.77 -17.24
N GLN A 319 -18.58 -21.52 -17.55
CA GLN A 319 -19.28 -21.07 -18.75
C GLN A 319 -18.60 -19.79 -19.25
N PRO A 320 -18.69 -19.46 -20.56
CA PRO A 320 -18.13 -18.22 -21.09
C PRO A 320 -18.53 -17.01 -20.24
N TYR A 321 -17.54 -16.29 -19.74
CA TYR A 321 -17.72 -15.21 -18.79
C TYR A 321 -18.24 -13.96 -19.50
N THR A 322 -19.29 -13.35 -18.97
CA THR A 322 -19.83 -12.06 -19.42
C THR A 322 -19.62 -11.02 -18.32
N PRO A 323 -18.78 -10.00 -18.52
CA PRO A 323 -18.60 -8.94 -17.53
C PRO A 323 -19.89 -8.11 -17.37
N PRO A 324 -20.24 -7.67 -16.14
CA PRO A 324 -21.42 -6.86 -15.92
C PRO A 324 -21.19 -5.39 -16.33
N PHE A 325 -22.24 -4.75 -16.86
CA PHE A 325 -22.15 -3.35 -17.31
C PHE A 325 -22.07 -2.37 -16.14
N LEU A 326 -20.97 -1.61 -16.08
CA LEU A 326 -20.64 -0.63 -15.04
C LEU A 326 -20.67 -1.18 -13.61
N PHE A 327 -20.40 -2.48 -13.46
CA PHE A 327 -20.14 -3.11 -12.17
C PHE A 327 -18.78 -3.80 -12.22
N ALA A 328 -18.02 -3.67 -11.14
CA ALA A 328 -16.79 -4.41 -10.95
C ALA A 328 -17.14 -5.82 -10.47
N ASP A 329 -16.69 -6.80 -11.23
CA ASP A 329 -16.71 -8.20 -10.82
C ASP A 329 -15.29 -8.76 -10.84
N SER A 330 -15.06 -9.83 -10.08
CA SER A 330 -13.73 -10.39 -9.90
C SER A 330 -13.72 -11.91 -9.95
N LEU A 331 -12.69 -12.46 -10.58
CA LEU A 331 -12.34 -13.87 -10.49
C LEU A 331 -11.00 -13.98 -9.77
N SER A 332 -10.98 -14.73 -8.68
CA SER A 332 -9.77 -14.95 -7.88
C SER A 332 -9.48 -16.42 -7.67
N GLY A 333 -8.23 -16.72 -7.32
CA GLY A 333 -7.77 -18.09 -7.17
C GLY A 333 -6.36 -18.21 -6.63
N THR A 334 -6.00 -19.43 -6.24
CA THR A 334 -4.62 -19.77 -5.87
C THR A 334 -4.06 -20.78 -6.86
N ILE A 335 -2.89 -20.49 -7.43
CA ILE A 335 -2.15 -21.36 -8.34
C ILE A 335 -0.84 -21.81 -7.69
N GLN A 336 -0.33 -22.97 -8.09
CA GLN A 336 1.04 -23.35 -7.77
C GLN A 336 1.98 -22.71 -8.81
N GLY A 337 3.06 -22.09 -8.34
CA GLY A 337 4.20 -21.67 -9.15
C GLY A 337 4.78 -22.86 -9.90
N LEU A 338 4.92 -22.70 -11.21
CA LEU A 338 5.57 -23.69 -12.05
C LEU A 338 7.08 -23.54 -11.84
N ALA A 339 7.76 -24.63 -11.47
CA ALA A 339 9.22 -24.65 -11.47
C ALA A 339 9.68 -24.41 -12.92
N SER A 340 10.51 -23.38 -13.11
CA SER A 340 11.17 -23.06 -14.37
C SER A 340 12.17 -24.15 -14.78
#